data_AF-A0A3M6TND4-F1
#
_entry.id   AF-A0A3M6TND4-F1
#
_cell.length_a   1.000
_cell.length_b   1.000
_cell.length_c   1.000
_cell.angle_alpha   90.00
_cell.angle_beta   90.00
_cell.angle_gamma   90.00
#
_symmetry.space_group_name_H-M   'P 1'
#
loop_
_entity.id
_entity.type
_entity.pdbx_description
1 polymer ?
#
loop_
_entity_poly.entity_id
_entity_poly.type
_entity_poly.pdbx_seq_one_letter_code
_entity_poly.pdbx_strand_id
1 'polypeptide(L)'
;MSRNLLDRLKELQDAMDSCQRSTENLIDDYRQSVLQTAAVVAAAKINEEKVQVEKKKELLRRMIDREREASQLAVEKVHSTAKKSIQALINDKNKELQKALDDMERTHKEELAKVKDETRQKTIHQFTAIKKRKKRAREDSKPKAARAEREREIPKCASCGKVSASLLMCSGCRVNLYCDEICQEKDWGRHEKHCPEPTMREKDT
;
A
#
# COMPACT_ATOMS: atom_id res chain seq x y z
N MET A 1 131.83 -65.95 24.48
CA MET A 1 131.53 -65.05 23.34
C MET A 1 130.08 -65.11 22.86
N SER A 2 129.38 -66.27 22.96
CA SER A 2 128.00 -66.44 22.45
C SER A 2 126.90 -65.58 23.13
N ARG A 3 127.00 -65.28 24.43
CA ARG A 3 125.98 -64.48 25.16
C ARG A 3 125.82 -63.04 24.65
N ASN A 4 126.92 -62.37 24.29
CA ASN A 4 126.92 -60.98 23.81
C ASN A 4 126.25 -60.82 22.42
N LEU A 5 126.28 -61.88 21.61
CA LEU A 5 125.64 -61.91 20.29
C LEU A 5 124.12 -62.07 20.39
N LEU A 6 123.63 -62.85 21.35
CA LEU A 6 122.20 -63.01 21.64
C LEU A 6 121.58 -61.70 22.13
N ASP A 7 122.26 -60.97 23.01
CA ASP A 7 121.77 -59.69 23.54
C ASP A 7 121.64 -58.65 22.41
N ARG A 8 122.64 -58.55 21.52
CA ARG A 8 122.61 -57.67 20.33
C ARG A 8 121.50 -58.04 19.34
N LEU A 9 121.26 -59.33 19.12
CA LEU A 9 120.16 -59.78 18.27
C LEU A 9 118.80 -59.39 18.85
N LYS A 10 118.64 -59.47 20.18
CA LYS A 10 117.42 -59.05 20.86
C LYS A 10 117.21 -57.53 20.77
N GLU A 11 118.25 -56.73 20.99
CA GLU A 11 118.19 -55.27 20.84
C GLU A 11 117.79 -54.84 19.42
N LEU A 12 118.34 -55.49 18.40
CA LEU A 12 117.97 -55.23 17.01
C LEU A 12 116.52 -55.63 16.74
N GLN A 13 116.05 -56.76 17.26
CA GLN A 13 114.65 -57.18 17.13
C GLN A 13 113.70 -56.17 17.80
N ASP A 14 114.01 -55.76 19.03
CA ASP A 14 113.22 -54.78 19.78
C ASP A 14 113.19 -53.42 19.05
N ALA A 15 114.30 -53.00 18.44
CA ALA A 15 114.39 -51.80 17.63
C ALA A 15 113.57 -51.89 16.33
N MET A 16 113.60 -53.05 15.66
CA MET A 16 112.76 -53.30 14.48
C MET A 16 111.27 -53.28 14.83
N ASP A 17 110.87 -53.96 15.91
CA ASP A 17 109.48 -54.00 16.38
C ASP A 17 109.00 -52.62 16.84
N SER A 18 109.89 -51.81 17.42
CA SER A 18 109.63 -50.41 17.76
C SER A 18 109.43 -49.56 16.50
N CYS A 19 110.30 -49.70 15.51
CA CYS A 19 110.19 -48.99 14.23
C CYS A 19 108.91 -49.37 13.47
N GLN A 20 108.57 -50.67 13.47
CA GLN A 20 107.34 -51.17 12.86
C GLN A 20 106.10 -50.56 13.53
N ARG A 21 106.01 -50.62 14.87
CA ARG A 21 104.89 -49.99 15.61
C ARG A 21 104.81 -48.49 15.39
N SER A 22 105.94 -47.80 15.36
CA SER A 22 105.98 -46.36 15.06
C SER A 22 105.48 -46.06 13.64
N THR A 23 105.78 -46.94 12.67
CA THR A 23 105.32 -46.81 11.29
C THR A 23 103.82 -47.06 11.18
N GLU A 24 103.30 -48.09 11.87
CA GLU A 24 101.88 -48.40 11.94
C GLU A 24 101.07 -47.25 12.56
N ASN A 25 101.54 -46.69 13.69
CA ASN A 25 100.92 -45.54 14.32
C ASN A 25 100.89 -44.32 13.40
N LEU A 26 101.99 -44.03 12.69
CA LEU A 26 102.05 -42.90 11.76
C LEU A 26 101.08 -43.06 10.58
N ILE A 27 100.90 -44.30 10.08
CA ILE A 27 99.93 -44.62 9.04
C ILE A 27 98.51 -44.38 9.55
N ASP A 28 98.20 -44.82 10.77
CA ASP A 28 96.88 -44.64 11.37
C ASP A 28 96.57 -43.17 11.67
N ASP A 29 97.54 -42.42 12.20
CA ASP A 29 97.43 -40.96 12.41
C ASP A 29 97.17 -40.24 11.08
N TYR A 30 97.89 -40.61 10.02
CA TYR A 30 97.68 -40.05 8.69
C TYR A 30 96.28 -40.37 8.15
N ARG A 31 95.82 -41.63 8.29
CA ARG A 31 94.47 -42.05 7.88
C ARG A 31 93.40 -41.26 8.63
N GLN A 32 93.55 -41.11 9.94
CA GLN A 32 92.60 -40.37 10.77
C GLN A 32 92.57 -38.89 10.38
N SER A 33 93.74 -38.28 10.13
CA SER A 33 93.85 -36.91 9.65
C SER A 33 93.11 -36.71 8.32
N VAL A 34 93.33 -37.59 7.34
CA VAL A 34 92.64 -37.53 6.03
C VAL A 34 91.13 -37.64 6.19
N LEU A 35 90.64 -38.57 7.03
CA LEU A 35 89.21 -38.72 7.29
C LEU A 35 88.61 -37.47 7.96
N GLN A 36 89.32 -36.89 8.92
CA GLN A 36 88.89 -35.67 9.59
C GLN A 36 88.83 -34.49 8.61
N THR A 37 89.85 -34.32 7.75
CA THR A 37 89.83 -33.29 6.71
C THR A 37 88.67 -33.50 5.73
N ALA A 38 88.44 -34.74 5.28
CA ALA A 38 87.33 -35.06 4.39
C ALA A 38 85.97 -34.72 5.02
N ALA A 39 85.79 -35.03 6.32
CA ALA A 39 84.57 -34.70 7.05
C ALA A 39 84.33 -33.19 7.15
N VAL A 40 85.38 -32.40 7.44
CA VAL A 40 85.29 -30.93 7.51
C VAL A 40 84.93 -30.34 6.15
N VAL A 41 85.57 -30.81 5.07
CA VAL A 41 85.27 -30.34 3.70
C VAL A 41 83.83 -30.70 3.30
N ALA A 42 83.37 -31.91 3.62
CA ALA A 42 81.99 -32.32 3.35
C ALA A 42 80.99 -31.45 4.13
N ALA A 43 81.25 -31.20 5.42
CA ALA A 43 80.40 -30.34 6.25
C ALA A 43 80.34 -28.90 5.71
N ALA A 44 81.47 -28.35 5.25
CA ALA A 44 81.52 -27.01 4.65
C ALA A 44 80.66 -26.93 3.38
N LYS A 45 80.76 -27.91 2.47
CA LYS A 45 79.94 -27.97 1.26
C LYS A 45 78.45 -28.10 1.56
N ILE A 46 78.09 -28.99 2.48
CA ILE A 46 76.69 -29.15 2.94
C ILE A 46 76.15 -27.84 3.49
N ASN A 47 76.95 -27.12 4.28
CA ASN A 47 76.53 -25.85 4.85
C ASN A 47 76.34 -24.77 3.77
N GLU A 48 77.24 -24.71 2.79
CA GLU A 48 77.10 -23.81 1.63
C GLU A 48 75.82 -24.09 0.85
N GLU A 49 75.55 -25.36 0.52
CA GLU A 49 74.32 -25.76 -0.17
C GLU A 49 73.07 -25.43 0.65
N LYS A 50 73.09 -25.67 1.97
CA LYS A 50 71.99 -25.28 2.87
C LYS A 50 71.70 -23.78 2.82
N VAL A 51 72.74 -22.94 2.83
CA VAL A 51 72.58 -21.48 2.73
C VAL A 51 71.94 -21.10 1.38
N GLN A 52 72.35 -21.74 0.29
CA GLN A 52 71.74 -21.49 -1.03
C GLN A 52 70.28 -21.93 -1.09
N VAL A 53 69.95 -23.09 -0.51
CA VAL A 53 68.58 -23.59 -0.42
C VAL A 53 67.71 -22.65 0.40
N GLU A 54 68.18 -22.15 1.55
CA GLU A 54 67.40 -21.21 2.36
C GLU A 54 67.18 -19.87 1.64
N LYS A 55 68.18 -19.37 0.90
CA LYS A 55 67.99 -18.18 0.04
C LYS A 55 66.90 -18.40 -1.01
N LYS A 56 66.88 -19.56 -1.68
CA LYS A 56 65.85 -19.90 -2.67
C LYS A 56 64.46 -20.04 -2.02
N LYS A 57 64.36 -20.69 -0.86
CA LYS A 57 63.10 -20.79 -0.11
C LYS A 57 62.56 -19.42 0.26
N GLU A 58 63.43 -18.52 0.72
CA GLU A 58 63.04 -17.17 1.09
C GLU A 58 62.55 -16.35 -0.12
N LEU A 59 63.21 -16.50 -1.27
CA LEU A 59 62.74 -15.88 -2.51
C LEU A 59 61.35 -16.40 -2.91
N LEU A 60 61.14 -17.72 -2.85
CA LEU A 60 59.85 -18.33 -3.16
C LEU A 60 58.75 -17.87 -2.20
N ARG A 61 59.04 -17.78 -0.89
CA ARG A 61 58.10 -17.22 0.10
C ARG A 61 57.64 -15.82 -0.29
N ARG A 62 58.59 -14.92 -0.61
CA ARG A 62 58.27 -13.55 -1.05
C ARG A 62 57.46 -13.51 -2.34
N MET A 63 57.72 -14.40 -3.29
CA MET A 63 56.93 -14.48 -4.51
C MET A 63 55.49 -14.92 -4.23
N ILE A 64 55.32 -15.93 -3.38
CA ILE A 64 54.00 -16.42 -2.95
C ILE A 64 53.23 -15.30 -2.23
N ASP A 65 53.87 -14.56 -1.33
CA ASP A 65 53.22 -13.48 -0.59
C ASP A 65 52.79 -12.34 -1.52
N ARG A 66 53.63 -11.94 -2.49
CA ARG A 66 53.25 -10.94 -3.51
C ARG A 66 52.06 -11.40 -4.36
N GLU A 67 52.07 -12.65 -4.79
CA GLU A 67 50.97 -13.19 -5.60
C GLU A 67 49.66 -13.27 -4.79
N ARG A 68 49.75 -13.62 -3.50
CA ARG A 68 48.62 -13.61 -2.56
C ARG A 68 48.06 -12.20 -2.39
N GLU A 69 48.92 -11.21 -2.15
CA GLU A 69 48.51 -9.80 -2.02
C GLU A 69 47.86 -9.28 -3.31
N ALA A 70 48.47 -9.55 -4.46
CA ALA A 70 47.91 -9.17 -5.76
C ALA A 70 46.54 -9.81 -6.01
N SER A 71 46.41 -11.11 -5.70
CA SER A 71 45.15 -11.84 -5.80
C SER A 71 44.08 -11.27 -4.85
N GLN A 72 44.46 -10.92 -3.62
CA GLN A 72 43.55 -10.33 -2.63
C GLN A 72 43.02 -8.97 -3.11
N LEU A 73 43.90 -8.11 -3.63
CA LEU A 73 43.51 -6.81 -4.20
C LEU A 73 42.57 -6.98 -5.40
N ALA A 74 42.82 -7.97 -6.26
CA ALA A 74 41.94 -8.27 -7.39
C ALA A 74 40.55 -8.69 -6.93
N VAL A 75 40.47 -9.60 -5.96
CA VAL A 75 39.19 -10.06 -5.37
C VAL A 75 38.45 -8.89 -4.72
N GLU A 76 39.14 -8.07 -3.94
CA GLU A 76 38.52 -6.92 -3.27
C GLU A 76 37.97 -5.91 -4.28
N LYS A 77 38.68 -5.66 -5.37
CA LYS A 77 38.23 -4.79 -6.46
C LYS A 77 36.97 -5.34 -7.14
N VAL A 78 36.94 -6.64 -7.44
CA VAL A 78 35.77 -7.30 -8.04
C VAL A 78 34.57 -7.21 -7.09
N HIS A 79 34.77 -7.54 -5.81
CA HIS A 79 33.73 -7.48 -4.79
C HIS A 79 33.19 -6.05 -4.61
N SER A 80 34.07 -5.05 -4.52
CA SER A 80 33.69 -3.63 -4.42
C SER A 80 32.88 -3.16 -5.63
N THR A 81 33.30 -3.57 -6.83
CA THR A 81 32.60 -3.24 -8.07
C THR A 81 31.21 -3.87 -8.10
N ALA A 82 31.13 -5.18 -7.81
CA ALA A 82 29.87 -5.91 -7.75
C ALA A 82 28.91 -5.29 -6.71
N LYS A 83 29.41 -4.94 -5.53
CA LYS A 83 28.63 -4.27 -4.48
C LYS A 83 28.04 -2.94 -4.97
N LYS A 84 28.83 -2.11 -5.65
CA LYS A 84 28.35 -0.84 -6.21
C LYS A 84 27.29 -1.06 -7.30
N SER A 85 27.50 -2.03 -8.19
CA SER A 85 26.53 -2.37 -9.23
C SER A 85 25.20 -2.87 -8.64
N ILE A 86 25.25 -3.77 -7.65
CA ILE A 86 24.06 -4.25 -6.95
C ILE A 86 23.34 -3.10 -6.25
N GLN A 87 24.09 -2.21 -5.58
CA GLN A 87 23.49 -1.06 -4.90
C GLN A 87 22.79 -0.12 -5.89
N ALA A 88 23.37 0.12 -7.07
CA ALA A 88 22.75 0.91 -8.12
C ALA A 88 21.43 0.26 -8.60
N LEU A 89 21.43 -1.05 -8.84
CA LEU A 89 20.22 -1.79 -9.21
C LEU A 89 19.12 -1.71 -8.15
N ILE A 90 19.48 -1.85 -6.88
CA ILE A 90 18.53 -1.71 -5.76
C ILE A 90 17.91 -0.31 -5.76
N ASN A 91 18.73 0.72 -5.93
CA ASN A 91 18.25 2.11 -5.95
C ASN A 91 17.31 2.37 -7.14
N ASP A 92 17.66 1.88 -8.33
CA ASP A 92 16.83 2.01 -9.52
C ASP A 92 15.49 1.30 -9.35
N LYS A 93 15.50 0.08 -8.80
CA LYS A 93 14.27 -0.68 -8.53
C LYS A 93 13.40 -0.04 -7.45
N ASN A 94 14.00 0.52 -6.41
CA ASN A 94 13.26 1.28 -5.41
C ASN A 94 12.60 2.52 -6.02
N LYS A 95 13.28 3.21 -6.94
CA LYS A 95 12.73 4.37 -7.65
C LYS A 95 11.57 3.97 -8.58
N GLU A 96 11.70 2.87 -9.31
CA GLU A 96 10.61 2.32 -10.13
C GLU A 96 9.41 1.94 -9.26
N LEU A 97 9.64 1.26 -8.13
CA LEU A 97 8.59 0.85 -7.21
C LEU A 97 7.87 2.07 -6.61
N GLN A 98 8.61 3.09 -6.18
CA GLN A 98 8.02 4.31 -5.64
C GLN A 98 7.14 5.00 -6.68
N LYS A 99 7.62 5.13 -7.92
CA LYS A 99 6.83 5.71 -9.00
C LYS A 99 5.53 4.92 -9.26
N ALA A 100 5.60 3.60 -9.26
CA ALA A 100 4.42 2.75 -9.44
C ALA A 100 3.41 2.93 -8.28
N LEU A 101 3.89 3.07 -7.04
CA LEU A 101 3.05 3.37 -5.89
C LEU A 101 2.36 4.72 -6.03
N ASP A 102 3.11 5.76 -6.41
CA ASP A 102 2.56 7.12 -6.60
C ASP A 102 1.51 7.14 -7.73
N ASP A 103 1.77 6.43 -8.83
CA ASP A 103 0.81 6.28 -9.94
C ASP A 103 -0.46 5.56 -9.50
N MET A 104 -0.35 4.48 -8.70
CA MET A 104 -1.52 3.80 -8.14
C MET A 104 -2.31 4.68 -7.16
N GLU A 105 -1.62 5.46 -6.32
CA GLU A 105 -2.28 6.38 -5.39
C GLU A 105 -3.07 7.46 -6.15
N ARG A 106 -2.47 8.01 -7.22
CA ARG A 106 -3.11 8.99 -8.07
C ARG A 106 -4.35 8.42 -8.76
N THR A 107 -4.26 7.25 -9.39
CA THR A 107 -5.41 6.62 -10.07
C THR A 107 -6.51 6.28 -9.08
N HIS A 108 -6.17 5.74 -7.91
CA HIS A 108 -7.13 5.47 -6.85
C HIS A 108 -7.85 6.74 -6.37
N LYS A 109 -7.12 7.85 -6.22
CA LYS A 109 -7.70 9.15 -5.85
C LYS A 109 -8.64 9.70 -6.92
N GLU A 110 -8.30 9.56 -8.19
CA GLU A 110 -9.14 9.94 -9.34
C GLU A 110 -10.45 9.13 -9.38
N GLU A 111 -10.37 7.81 -9.22
CA GLU A 111 -11.54 6.92 -9.17
C GLU A 111 -12.44 7.25 -7.97
N LEU A 112 -11.87 7.50 -6.78
CA LEU A 112 -12.64 7.93 -5.62
C LEU A 112 -13.36 9.26 -5.85
N ALA A 113 -12.72 10.22 -6.53
CA ALA A 113 -13.35 11.49 -6.86
C ALA A 113 -14.54 11.29 -7.80
N LYS A 114 -14.37 10.46 -8.84
CA LYS A 114 -15.42 10.12 -9.80
C LYS A 114 -16.61 9.43 -9.11
N VAL A 115 -16.36 8.43 -8.27
CA VAL A 115 -17.41 7.74 -7.50
C VAL A 115 -18.17 8.71 -6.58
N LYS A 116 -17.46 9.64 -5.93
CA LYS A 116 -18.07 10.69 -5.11
C LYS A 116 -18.98 11.61 -5.92
N ASP A 117 -18.52 12.07 -7.09
CA ASP A 117 -19.29 12.95 -7.95
C ASP A 117 -20.53 12.26 -8.52
N GLU A 118 -20.40 11.01 -8.99
CA GLU A 118 -21.53 10.20 -9.44
C GLU A 118 -22.56 9.98 -8.33
N THR A 119 -22.09 9.66 -7.11
CA THR A 119 -22.97 9.47 -5.94
C THR A 119 -23.70 10.76 -5.60
N ARG A 120 -23.01 11.91 -5.63
CA ARG A 120 -23.59 13.23 -5.39
C ARG A 120 -24.64 13.57 -6.44
N GLN A 121 -24.36 13.35 -7.72
CA GLN A 121 -25.30 13.59 -8.82
C GLN A 121 -26.54 12.71 -8.72
N LYS A 122 -26.37 11.39 -8.48
CA LYS A 122 -27.48 10.45 -8.25
C LYS A 122 -28.36 10.90 -7.09
N THR A 123 -27.76 11.31 -5.99
CA THR A 123 -28.45 11.82 -4.80
C THR A 123 -29.25 13.09 -5.10
N ILE A 124 -28.64 14.10 -5.76
CA ILE A 124 -29.33 15.33 -6.18
C ILE A 124 -30.50 15.01 -7.11
N HIS A 125 -30.32 14.09 -8.06
CA HIS A 125 -31.36 13.69 -9.00
C HIS A 125 -32.55 13.05 -8.28
N GLN A 126 -32.31 12.12 -7.35
CA GLN A 126 -33.33 11.49 -6.52
C GLN A 126 -34.10 12.52 -5.68
N PHE A 127 -33.41 13.41 -4.96
CA PHE A 127 -34.07 14.46 -4.18
C PHE A 127 -34.91 15.40 -5.06
N THR A 128 -34.41 15.77 -6.23
CA THR A 128 -35.13 16.62 -7.19
C THR A 128 -36.39 15.92 -7.72
N ALA A 129 -36.30 14.63 -8.04
CA ALA A 129 -37.44 13.82 -8.47
C ALA A 129 -38.50 13.72 -7.36
N ILE A 130 -38.10 13.50 -6.11
CA ILE A 130 -39.00 13.48 -4.94
C ILE A 130 -39.71 14.84 -4.78
N LYS A 131 -38.97 15.96 -4.85
CA LYS A 131 -39.56 17.32 -4.81
C LYS A 131 -40.60 17.54 -5.92
N LYS A 132 -40.28 17.15 -7.16
CA LYS A 132 -41.21 17.27 -8.30
C LYS A 132 -42.48 16.44 -8.08
N ARG A 133 -42.37 15.19 -7.61
CA ARG A 133 -43.52 14.34 -7.27
C ARG A 133 -44.39 14.98 -6.17
N LYS A 134 -43.76 15.50 -5.11
CA LYS A 134 -44.47 16.18 -4.00
C LYS A 134 -45.17 17.46 -4.44
N LYS A 135 -44.60 18.23 -5.39
CA LYS A 135 -45.24 19.41 -5.98
C LYS A 135 -46.48 19.03 -6.79
N ARG A 136 -46.37 18.02 -7.67
CA ARG A 136 -47.51 17.51 -8.46
C ARG A 136 -48.66 17.02 -7.55
N ALA A 137 -48.34 16.25 -6.52
CA ALA A 137 -49.35 15.80 -5.55
C ALA A 137 -50.07 16.96 -4.83
N ARG A 138 -49.39 18.07 -4.56
CA ARG A 138 -50.00 19.29 -4.00
C ARG A 138 -50.86 20.06 -5.00
N GLU A 139 -50.50 20.06 -6.29
CA GLU A 139 -51.28 20.67 -7.36
C GLU A 139 -52.55 19.85 -7.67
N ASP A 140 -52.47 18.51 -7.65
CA ASP A 140 -53.62 17.62 -7.81
C ASP A 140 -54.57 17.63 -6.60
N SER A 141 -54.06 17.95 -5.40
CA SER A 141 -54.86 18.07 -4.17
C SER A 141 -55.46 19.47 -3.95
N LYS A 142 -55.29 20.40 -4.90
CA LYS A 142 -55.89 21.75 -4.80
C LYS A 142 -57.37 21.64 -5.19
N PRO A 143 -58.34 21.91 -4.29
CA PRO A 143 -59.75 21.86 -4.67
C PRO A 143 -59.99 22.85 -5.80
N LYS A 144 -60.60 22.39 -6.89
CA LYS A 144 -61.16 23.27 -7.93
C LYS A 144 -62.34 24.03 -7.34
N ALA A 145 -62.06 25.10 -6.62
CA ALA A 145 -63.06 26.13 -6.32
C ALA A 145 -63.29 26.94 -7.60
N ALA A 146 -64.05 26.35 -8.52
CA ALA A 146 -64.75 27.10 -9.55
C ALA A 146 -65.80 27.96 -8.84
N ARG A 147 -65.53 29.26 -8.80
CA ARG A 147 -66.41 30.30 -8.32
C ARG A 147 -67.68 30.30 -9.18
N ALA A 148 -68.75 29.69 -8.67
CA ALA A 148 -70.12 29.89 -9.15
C ALA A 148 -70.91 30.52 -8.01
N GLU A 149 -71.01 31.84 -8.09
CA GLU A 149 -71.84 32.74 -7.31
C GLU A 149 -73.30 32.32 -7.55
N ARG A 150 -73.94 31.67 -6.57
CA ARG A 150 -75.40 31.50 -6.57
C ARG A 150 -75.99 32.74 -5.92
N GLU A 151 -76.50 33.63 -6.76
CA GLU A 151 -77.43 34.68 -6.38
C GLU A 151 -78.54 34.07 -5.50
N ARG A 152 -78.68 34.57 -4.27
CA ARG A 152 -79.89 34.35 -3.50
C ARG A 152 -80.92 35.31 -4.08
N GLU A 153 -81.87 34.80 -4.86
CA GLU A 153 -82.98 35.60 -5.38
C GLU A 153 -83.70 36.29 -4.21
N ILE A 154 -83.76 37.62 -4.26
CA ILE A 154 -84.39 38.41 -3.20
C ILE A 154 -85.92 38.30 -3.35
N PRO A 155 -86.67 37.90 -2.31
CA PRO A 155 -88.12 37.71 -2.41
C PRO A 155 -88.85 38.96 -2.92
N LYS A 156 -89.78 38.78 -3.86
CA LYS A 156 -90.56 39.84 -4.51
C LYS A 156 -92.06 39.59 -4.42
N CYS A 157 -92.84 40.66 -4.38
CA CYS A 157 -94.30 40.59 -4.36
C CYS A 157 -94.84 40.00 -5.68
N ALA A 158 -95.72 39.00 -5.59
CA ALA A 158 -96.33 38.36 -6.75
C ALA A 158 -97.27 39.28 -7.55
N SER A 159 -97.88 40.29 -6.90
CA SER A 159 -98.80 41.24 -7.55
C SER A 159 -98.09 42.41 -8.23
N CYS A 160 -97.16 43.07 -7.51
CA CYS A 160 -96.53 44.32 -7.97
C CYS A 160 -95.03 44.18 -8.30
N GLY A 161 -94.41 43.03 -8.04
CA GLY A 161 -93.00 42.77 -8.34
C GLY A 161 -92.00 43.45 -7.40
N LYS A 162 -92.45 44.21 -6.40
CA LYS A 162 -91.57 44.92 -5.46
C LYS A 162 -90.81 43.95 -4.56
N VAL A 163 -89.51 44.11 -4.48
CA VAL A 163 -88.61 43.37 -3.60
C VAL A 163 -88.67 43.97 -2.20
N SER A 164 -88.90 43.14 -1.18
CA SER A 164 -88.89 43.55 0.23
C SER A 164 -88.43 42.40 1.10
N ALA A 165 -87.68 42.68 2.16
CA ALA A 165 -87.32 41.67 3.15
C ALA A 165 -88.53 41.22 4.00
N SER A 166 -89.60 42.02 4.00
CA SER A 166 -90.81 41.81 4.79
C SER A 166 -92.00 41.75 3.85
N LEU A 167 -92.22 40.59 3.25
CA LEU A 167 -93.42 40.30 2.45
C LEU A 167 -94.32 39.36 3.26
N LEU A 168 -95.63 39.60 3.17
CA LEU A 168 -96.66 38.77 3.76
C LEU A 168 -96.89 37.55 2.86
N MET A 169 -96.89 36.36 3.46
CA MET A 169 -97.25 35.13 2.77
C MET A 169 -98.76 35.01 2.65
N CYS A 170 -99.25 34.44 1.54
CA CYS A 170 -100.65 34.03 1.43
C CYS A 170 -101.02 33.14 2.62
N SER A 171 -102.08 33.48 3.34
CA SER A 171 -102.55 32.73 4.52
C SER A 171 -102.98 31.30 4.19
N GLY A 172 -103.40 31.06 2.94
CA GLY A 172 -103.74 29.73 2.42
C GLY A 172 -102.49 28.89 2.13
N CYS A 173 -101.79 29.19 1.03
CA CYS A 173 -100.71 28.33 0.56
C CYS A 173 -99.33 28.59 1.20
N ARG A 174 -99.11 29.80 1.76
CA ARG A 174 -97.81 30.32 2.22
C ARG A 174 -96.68 30.33 1.18
N VAL A 175 -96.99 30.11 -0.10
CA VAL A 175 -96.02 30.10 -1.19
C VAL A 175 -95.86 31.48 -1.83
N ASN A 176 -96.98 32.15 -2.11
CA ASN A 176 -96.94 33.48 -2.72
C ASN A 176 -96.71 34.57 -1.66
N LEU A 177 -95.93 35.58 -2.04
CA LEU A 177 -95.53 36.69 -1.19
C LEU A 177 -96.14 38.00 -1.71
N TYR A 178 -96.65 38.83 -0.81
CA TYR A 178 -97.32 40.09 -1.11
C TYR A 178 -96.80 41.22 -0.22
N CYS A 179 -96.87 42.46 -0.69
CA CYS A 179 -96.51 43.61 0.16
C CYS A 179 -97.55 43.82 1.27
N ASP A 180 -98.83 43.62 0.94
CA ASP A 180 -100.00 43.88 1.78
C ASP A 180 -101.20 43.06 1.27
N GLU A 181 -102.30 43.08 2.03
CA GLU A 181 -103.57 42.43 1.66
C GLU A 181 -104.15 42.99 0.34
N ILE A 182 -103.91 44.27 0.04
CA ILE A 182 -104.36 44.90 -1.21
C ILE A 182 -103.68 44.24 -2.43
N CYS A 183 -102.38 43.96 -2.35
CA CYS A 183 -101.66 43.24 -3.39
C CYS A 183 -102.14 41.80 -3.53
N GLN A 184 -102.50 41.15 -2.42
CA GLN A 184 -103.08 39.80 -2.45
C GLN A 184 -104.44 39.80 -3.14
N GLU A 185 -105.35 40.72 -2.81
CA GLU A 185 -106.67 40.84 -3.46
C GLU A 185 -106.55 41.11 -4.96
N LYS A 186 -105.63 41.99 -5.37
CA LYS A 186 -105.39 42.29 -6.79
C LYS A 186 -104.92 41.06 -7.58
N ASP A 187 -104.11 40.21 -6.96
CA ASP A 187 -103.65 38.97 -7.58
C ASP A 187 -104.64 37.81 -7.39
N TRP A 188 -105.63 37.93 -6.50
CA TRP A 188 -106.52 36.85 -6.10
C TRP A 188 -107.22 36.18 -7.29
N GLY A 189 -107.73 36.95 -8.25
CA GLY A 189 -108.39 36.37 -9.44
C GLY A 189 -107.50 35.46 -10.30
N ARG A 190 -106.17 35.61 -10.21
CA ARG A 190 -105.19 34.70 -10.84
C ARG A 190 -104.71 33.63 -9.87
N HIS A 191 -104.44 34.02 -8.63
CA HIS A 191 -103.87 33.17 -7.60
C HIS A 191 -104.85 32.09 -7.12
N GLU A 192 -106.12 32.41 -6.91
CA GLU A 192 -107.16 31.54 -6.34
C GLU A 192 -107.22 30.17 -7.02
N LYS A 193 -107.17 30.16 -8.36
CA LYS A 193 -107.19 28.93 -9.18
C LYS A 193 -106.06 27.96 -8.88
N HIS A 194 -104.97 28.46 -8.31
CA HIS A 194 -103.74 27.74 -8.02
C HIS A 194 -103.30 27.97 -6.57
N CYS A 195 -104.21 28.37 -5.68
CA CYS A 195 -103.93 28.51 -4.25
C CYS A 195 -104.20 27.15 -3.60
N PRO A 196 -103.17 26.34 -3.32
CA PRO A 196 -103.39 25.11 -2.58
C PRO A 196 -103.86 25.47 -1.16
N GLU A 197 -105.02 24.96 -0.74
CA GLU A 197 -105.47 25.10 0.64
C GLU A 197 -104.46 24.44 1.59
N PRO A 198 -104.23 25.02 2.77
CA PRO A 198 -103.32 24.46 3.75
C PRO A 198 -103.92 23.19 4.34
N THR A 199 -103.35 22.04 4.01
CA THR A 199 -103.52 20.84 4.85
C THR A 199 -103.00 21.17 6.25
N MET A 200 -103.93 21.33 7.20
CA MET A 200 -103.64 21.53 8.63
C MET A 200 -102.77 20.37 9.14
N ARG A 201 -101.54 20.67 9.56
CA ARG A 201 -100.99 20.72 10.94
C ARG A 201 -100.79 19.37 11.65
N GLU A 202 -99.58 19.23 12.21
CA GLU A 202 -99.32 18.86 13.61
C GLU A 202 -98.09 19.71 14.03
N LYS A 203 -98.22 20.69 14.93
CA LYS A 203 -98.07 20.57 16.39
C LYS A 203 -96.92 19.64 16.78
N ASP A 204 -95.80 20.24 17.14
CA ASP A 204 -95.15 19.90 18.40
C ASP A 204 -94.81 21.19 19.13
N THR A 205 -95.18 21.15 20.41
CA THR A 205 -94.78 21.99 21.54
C THR A 205 -93.33 22.44 21.53
#